data_AF-A0A1U7ZFF6-F1
#
_entry.id   AF-A0A1U7ZFF6-F1
#
_cell.length_a   1.000
_cell.length_b   1.000
_cell.length_c   1.000
_cell.angle_alpha   90.00
_cell.angle_beta   90.00
_cell.angle_gamma   90.00
#
_symmetry.space_group_name_H-M   'P 1'
#
loop_
_entity.id
_entity.type
_entity.pdbx_description
1 polymer ?
#
loop_
_entity_poly.entity_id
_entity_poly.type
_entity_poly.pdbx_seq_one_letter_code
_entity_poly.pdbx_strand_id
1 'polypeptide(L)'
;MEVTFFQAYIDGMHFVFTDSPMFRNIEENIYGGGREDILKRMVLFGKAALKVLFCKHTRCVPVIHNIGHRGRGPIRDFCCVDLPQNYFKLYDPGGGEYFNVLVAGLSSADRVVTVSYGYAKELETKEGGWGLRQIIQLYALSYGAVPVVHTVGGLRDSV
;
A
#
# COMPACT_ATOMS: atom_id res chain seq x y z
N MET A 1 -4.78 13.89 10.73
CA MET A 1 -3.63 13.14 11.27
C MET A 1 -2.38 13.82 10.78
N GLU A 2 -1.66 14.51 11.67
CA GLU A 2 -0.45 15.22 11.30
C GLU A 2 0.63 14.22 10.88
N VAL A 3 1.21 14.44 9.70
CA VAL A 3 2.30 13.64 9.15
C VAL A 3 3.39 14.61 8.73
N THR A 4 4.57 14.45 9.31
CA THR A 4 5.76 15.23 8.97
C THR A 4 6.59 14.46 7.94
N PHE A 5 7.23 15.18 7.04
CA PHE A 5 8.12 14.61 6.04
C PHE A 5 9.54 15.06 6.31
N PHE A 6 10.46 14.10 6.44
CA PHE A 6 11.89 14.35 6.48
C PHE A 6 12.51 13.96 5.16
N GLN A 7 13.54 14.67 4.74
CA GLN A 7 14.19 14.43 3.45
C GLN A 7 15.68 14.20 3.67
N ALA A 8 16.26 13.26 2.94
CA ALA A 8 17.69 13.02 2.92
C ALA A 8 18.14 12.76 1.48
N TYR A 9 19.34 13.22 1.13
CA TYR A 9 19.96 12.93 -0.17
C TYR A 9 21.20 12.08 0.05
N ILE A 10 21.18 10.84 -0.42
CA ILE A 10 22.25 9.86 -0.21
C ILE A 10 22.52 9.19 -1.55
N ASP A 11 23.79 9.16 -1.98
CA ASP A 11 24.26 8.48 -3.19
C ASP A 11 23.44 8.76 -4.46
N GLY A 12 23.07 10.02 -4.66
CA GLY A 12 22.30 10.45 -5.83
C GLY A 12 20.78 10.29 -5.69
N MET A 13 20.30 9.69 -4.59
CA MET A 13 18.90 9.38 -4.35
C MET A 13 18.28 10.29 -3.30
N HIS A 14 17.06 10.76 -3.56
CA HIS A 14 16.29 11.59 -2.65
C HIS A 14 15.30 10.75 -1.86
N PHE A 15 15.60 10.52 -0.58
CA PHE A 15 14.77 9.79 0.36
C PHE A 15 13.77 10.75 1.02
N VAL A 16 12.51 10.33 1.09
CA VAL A 16 11.46 11.03 1.84
C VAL A 16 10.94 10.07 2.90
N PHE A 17 11.12 10.42 4.17
CA PHE A 17 10.63 9.67 5.31
C PHE A 17 9.35 10.34 5.83
N THR A 18 8.32 9.53 6.06
CA THR A 18 7.09 9.96 6.74
C THR A 18 7.17 9.61 8.21
N ASP A 19 6.96 10.60 9.07
CA ASP A 19 6.76 10.43 10.50
C ASP A 19 5.35 10.86 10.88
N SER A 20 4.75 10.13 11.81
CA SER A 20 3.45 10.46 12.37
C SER A 20 3.55 10.25 13.87
N PRO A 21 3.36 11.31 14.69
CA PRO A 21 3.54 11.23 16.14
C PRO A 21 2.75 10.10 16.82
N MET A 22 1.64 9.68 16.22
CA MET A 22 0.80 8.60 16.73
C MET A 22 1.47 7.21 16.73
N PHE A 23 2.55 7.02 15.97
CA PHE A 23 3.29 5.75 15.92
C PHE A 23 4.63 5.83 16.69
N ARG A 24 4.85 6.90 17.45
CA ARG A 24 6.01 6.98 18.34
C ARG A 24 5.75 6.13 19.59
N ASN A 25 6.79 5.47 20.10
CA ASN A 25 6.76 4.66 21.32
C ASN A 25 5.85 3.42 21.24
N ILE A 26 5.56 2.93 20.03
CA ILE A 26 4.81 1.67 19.81
C ILE A 26 5.66 0.65 19.05
N GLU A 27 6.97 0.84 18.99
CA GLU A 27 7.94 -0.01 18.27
C GLU A 27 7.83 -1.49 18.65
N GLU A 28 7.53 -1.81 19.91
CA GLU A 28 7.34 -3.18 20.38
C GLU A 28 5.97 -3.78 20.04
N ASN A 29 5.03 -2.98 19.54
CA ASN A 29 3.65 -3.38 19.27
C ASN A 29 3.10 -2.80 17.96
N ILE A 30 3.96 -2.67 16.95
CA ILE A 30 3.59 -2.06 15.66
C ILE A 30 2.49 -2.82 14.90
N TYR A 31 2.23 -4.08 15.24
CA TYR A 31 1.17 -4.91 14.65
C TYR A 31 -0.05 -5.12 15.54
N GLY A 32 0.01 -4.78 16.83
CA GLY A 32 -1.13 -4.94 17.74
C GLY A 32 -2.09 -3.74 17.72
N GLY A 33 -3.07 -3.78 18.61
CA GLY A 33 -4.12 -2.77 18.70
C GLY A 33 -5.41 -3.20 17.99
N GLY A 34 -6.37 -2.28 17.98
CA GLY A 34 -7.68 -2.49 17.41
C GLY A 34 -7.73 -2.24 15.91
N ARG A 35 -8.94 -2.38 15.36
CA ARG A 35 -9.23 -2.11 13.95
C ARG A 35 -8.81 -0.70 13.51
N GLU A 36 -8.96 0.29 14.38
CA GLU A 36 -8.59 1.68 14.10
C GLU A 36 -7.07 1.86 13.97
N ASP A 37 -6.27 1.16 14.80
CA ASP A 37 -4.81 1.23 14.74
C ASP A 37 -4.27 0.63 13.43
N ILE A 38 -4.85 -0.49 13.01
CA ILE A 38 -4.57 -1.11 11.71
C ILE A 38 -4.92 -0.11 10.58
N LEU A 39 -6.09 0.51 10.66
CA LEU A 39 -6.55 1.48 9.66
C LEU A 39 -5.59 2.67 9.54
N LYS A 40 -5.22 3.26 10.68
CA LYS A 40 -4.31 4.40 10.79
C LYS A 40 -2.96 4.10 10.16
N ARG A 41 -2.41 2.90 10.36
CA ARG A 41 -1.14 2.47 9.74
C ARG A 41 -1.24 2.44 8.22
N MET A 42 -2.36 1.93 7.70
CA MET A 42 -2.58 1.84 6.25
C MET A 42 -2.77 3.21 5.61
N VAL A 43 -3.33 4.19 6.33
CA VAL A 43 -3.43 5.57 5.86
C VAL A 43 -2.08 6.18 5.51
N LEU A 44 -0.99 5.84 6.22
CA LEU A 44 0.35 6.33 5.85
C LEU A 44 0.75 5.89 4.45
N PHE A 45 0.53 4.62 4.12
CA PHE A 45 0.76 4.09 2.78
C PHE A 45 -0.07 4.85 1.74
N GLY A 46 -1.37 5.05 2.02
CA GLY A 46 -2.26 5.82 1.14
C GLY A 46 -1.80 7.26 0.94
N LYS A 47 -1.38 7.95 2.00
CA LYS A 47 -0.86 9.33 1.94
C LYS A 47 0.42 9.41 1.11
N ALA A 48 1.34 8.47 1.30
CA ALA A 48 2.59 8.42 0.55
C ALA A 48 2.34 8.18 -0.94
N ALA A 49 1.50 7.20 -1.29
CA ALA A 49 1.17 6.89 -2.68
C ALA A 49 0.46 8.06 -3.38
N LEU A 50 -0.49 8.72 -2.72
CA LEU A 50 -1.13 9.92 -3.28
C LEU A 50 -0.16 11.08 -3.48
N LYS A 51 0.77 11.30 -2.55
CA LYS A 51 1.70 12.42 -2.64
C LYS A 51 2.51 12.36 -3.93
N VAL A 52 2.82 11.14 -4.39
CA VAL A 52 3.54 10.89 -5.65
C VAL A 52 2.78 11.45 -6.86
N LEU A 53 1.44 11.40 -6.88
CA LEU A 53 0.63 11.96 -7.98
C LEU A 53 0.87 13.47 -8.18
N PHE A 54 1.29 14.18 -7.13
CA PHE A 54 1.55 15.62 -7.17
C PHE A 54 3.04 15.96 -7.35
N CYS A 55 3.91 14.95 -7.47
CA CYS A 55 5.35 15.12 -7.60
C CYS A 55 5.83 14.63 -8.98
N LYS A 56 5.98 15.55 -9.94
CA LYS A 56 6.27 15.27 -11.37
C LYS A 56 7.46 14.32 -11.64
N HIS A 57 8.45 14.32 -10.75
CA HIS A 57 9.69 13.54 -10.90
C HIS A 57 9.82 12.39 -9.89
N THR A 58 8.78 12.11 -9.11
CA THR A 58 8.78 11.02 -8.13
C THR A 58 8.09 9.79 -8.72
N ARG A 59 8.61 8.60 -8.39
CA ARG A 59 8.01 7.32 -8.75
C ARG A 59 7.58 6.56 -7.50
N CYS A 60 6.51 5.78 -7.61
CA CYS A 60 6.01 4.91 -6.55
C CYS A 60 6.08 3.44 -6.99
N VAL A 61 6.78 2.63 -6.18
CA VAL A 61 6.92 1.19 -6.38
C VAL A 61 6.66 0.49 -5.04
N PRO A 62 5.40 0.14 -4.72
CA PRO A 62 5.07 -0.59 -3.52
C PRO A 62 5.48 -2.05 -3.66
N VAL A 63 6.00 -2.59 -2.56
CA VAL A 63 6.31 -4.02 -2.43
C VAL A 63 5.18 -4.68 -1.65
N ILE A 64 4.51 -5.65 -2.25
CA ILE A 64 3.41 -6.37 -1.64
C ILE A 64 3.97 -7.59 -0.90
N HIS A 65 3.92 -7.52 0.42
CA HIS A 65 4.21 -8.64 1.32
C HIS A 65 2.98 -9.47 1.63
N ASN A 66 1.80 -8.83 1.70
CA ASN A 66 0.53 -9.50 1.97
C ASN A 66 -0.65 -8.65 1.47
N ILE A 67 -1.32 -9.08 0.40
CA ILE A 67 -2.46 -8.39 -0.21
C ILE A 67 -3.76 -8.54 0.59
N GLY A 68 -3.85 -9.49 1.53
CA GLY A 68 -5.06 -9.71 2.33
C GLY A 68 -5.36 -8.53 3.26
N HIS A 69 -4.29 -7.87 3.74
CA HIS A 69 -4.37 -6.63 4.49
C HIS A 69 -4.53 -5.45 3.52
N ARG A 70 -5.78 -5.03 3.28
CA ARG A 70 -6.12 -4.00 2.27
C ARG A 70 -6.49 -2.62 2.81
N GLY A 71 -6.75 -2.50 4.11
CA GLY A 71 -7.27 -1.27 4.70
C GLY A 71 -8.67 -0.96 4.17
N ARG A 72 -9.49 -2.01 4.06
CA ARG A 72 -10.89 -1.93 3.62
C ARG A 72 -11.80 -1.67 4.80
N GLY A 73 -12.72 -0.71 4.67
CA GLY A 73 -13.71 -0.38 5.69
C GLY A 73 -14.92 0.36 5.10
N PRO A 74 -16.03 0.44 5.85
CA PRO A 74 -17.20 1.22 5.45
C PRO A 74 -16.85 2.71 5.42
N ILE A 75 -17.44 3.46 4.49
CA ILE A 75 -17.14 4.89 4.29
C ILE A 75 -17.34 5.76 5.55
N ARG A 76 -18.18 5.34 6.50
CA ARG A 76 -18.36 6.06 7.78
C ARG A 76 -17.07 6.13 8.61
N ASP A 77 -16.19 5.13 8.50
CA ASP A 77 -14.92 5.12 9.23
C ASP A 77 -13.88 5.98 8.52
N PHE A 78 -14.23 6.53 7.34
CA PHE A 78 -13.38 7.44 6.61
C PHE A 78 -13.20 8.78 7.33
N CYS A 79 -14.11 9.18 8.23
CA CYS A 79 -13.87 10.36 9.07
C CYS A 79 -12.64 10.19 9.98
N CYS A 80 -12.27 8.95 10.31
CA CYS A 80 -11.07 8.62 11.07
C CYS A 80 -9.81 8.57 10.21
N VAL A 81 -9.94 8.69 8.88
CA VAL A 81 -8.81 8.66 7.93
C VAL A 81 -8.71 9.99 7.19
N ASP A 82 -7.61 10.67 7.43
CA ASP A 82 -7.31 11.99 6.87
C ASP A 82 -6.83 11.87 5.40
N LEU A 83 -7.68 11.31 4.55
CA LEU A 83 -7.45 11.06 3.13
C LEU A 83 -8.50 11.81 2.29
N PRO A 84 -8.20 12.21 1.05
CA PRO A 84 -9.21 12.80 0.16
C PRO A 84 -10.19 11.72 -0.34
N GLN A 85 -11.48 11.80 0.06
CA GLN A 85 -12.52 10.80 -0.23
C GLN A 85 -12.56 10.33 -1.70
N ASN A 86 -12.35 11.24 -2.64
CA ASN A 86 -12.50 11.02 -4.08
C ASN A 86 -11.56 9.94 -4.65
N TYR A 87 -10.42 9.67 -4.00
CA TYR A 87 -9.44 8.69 -4.49
C TYR A 87 -9.59 7.30 -3.86
N PHE A 88 -10.32 7.19 -2.76
CA PHE A 88 -10.37 5.97 -1.94
C PHE A 88 -11.74 5.31 -1.91
N LYS A 89 -12.79 6.06 -2.25
CA LYS A 89 -14.14 5.55 -2.37
C LYS A 89 -14.24 4.62 -3.57
N LEU A 90 -14.38 3.33 -3.29
CA LEU A 90 -14.47 2.28 -4.32
C LEU A 90 -15.80 1.57 -4.16
N TYR A 91 -16.44 1.31 -5.30
CA TYR A 91 -17.67 0.52 -5.30
C TYR A 91 -17.32 -0.93 -5.01
N ASP A 92 -17.91 -1.48 -3.96
CA ASP A 92 -17.66 -2.86 -3.57
C ASP A 92 -18.47 -3.80 -4.44
N PRO A 93 -17.90 -4.91 -4.95
CA PRO A 93 -18.65 -5.94 -5.65
C PRO A 93 -19.82 -6.52 -4.83
N GLY A 94 -19.75 -6.46 -3.49
CA GLY A 94 -20.82 -6.90 -2.58
C GLY A 94 -21.92 -5.88 -2.30
N GLY A 95 -21.85 -4.69 -2.89
CA GLY A 95 -22.81 -3.60 -2.68
C GLY A 95 -22.46 -2.69 -1.50
N GLY A 96 -22.68 -1.38 -1.68
CA GLY A 96 -22.38 -0.34 -0.69
C GLY A 96 -21.05 0.39 -0.91
N GLU A 97 -20.90 1.53 -0.23
CA GLU A 97 -19.71 2.37 -0.33
C GLU A 97 -18.66 1.98 0.69
N TYR A 98 -17.52 1.51 0.20
CA TYR A 98 -16.36 1.17 1.00
C TYR A 98 -15.18 2.02 0.55
N PHE A 99 -14.22 2.19 1.44
CA PHE A 99 -12.90 2.65 1.05
C PHE A 99 -11.90 1.50 1.06
N ASN A 100 -10.88 1.58 0.21
CA ASN A 100 -9.80 0.60 0.18
C ASN A 100 -8.48 1.32 -0.08
N VAL A 101 -7.66 1.40 0.96
CA VAL A 101 -6.39 2.15 0.94
C VAL A 101 -5.37 1.49 0.04
N LEU A 102 -5.30 0.16 0.04
CA LEU A 102 -4.36 -0.56 -0.82
C LEU A 102 -4.70 -0.35 -2.30
N VAL A 103 -5.98 -0.45 -2.69
CA VAL A 103 -6.37 -0.25 -4.09
C VAL A 103 -6.04 1.15 -4.57
N ALA A 104 -6.36 2.19 -3.80
CA ALA A 104 -6.04 3.56 -4.18
C ALA A 104 -4.53 3.78 -4.34
N GLY A 105 -3.71 3.20 -3.44
CA GLY A 105 -2.26 3.24 -3.57
C GLY A 105 -1.74 2.46 -4.79
N LEU A 106 -2.29 1.27 -5.04
CA LEU A 106 -1.96 0.49 -6.24
C LEU A 106 -2.47 1.14 -7.52
N SER A 107 -3.54 1.94 -7.51
CA SER A 107 -4.02 2.66 -8.70
C SER A 107 -3.17 3.87 -9.05
N SER A 108 -2.37 4.37 -8.10
CA SER A 108 -1.48 5.52 -8.28
C SER A 108 0.00 5.16 -8.45
N ALA A 109 0.34 3.87 -8.31
CA ALA A 109 1.70 3.40 -8.42
C ALA A 109 2.19 3.30 -9.88
N ASP A 110 3.50 3.50 -10.11
CA ASP A 110 4.11 3.31 -11.43
C ASP A 110 4.41 1.83 -11.71
N ARG A 111 4.74 1.09 -10.66
CA ARG A 111 5.03 -0.36 -10.68
C ARG A 111 4.51 -0.99 -9.41
N VAL A 112 4.40 -2.32 -9.40
CA VAL A 112 4.14 -3.13 -8.20
C VAL A 112 5.12 -4.28 -8.20
N VAL A 113 5.69 -4.59 -7.03
CA VAL A 113 6.62 -5.70 -6.88
C VAL A 113 6.13 -6.64 -5.79
N THR A 114 6.33 -7.93 -5.98
CA THR A 114 5.95 -8.97 -5.00
C THR A 114 7.19 -9.60 -4.38
N VAL A 115 7.04 -10.13 -3.17
CA VAL A 115 8.15 -10.69 -2.39
C VAL A 115 8.69 -12.02 -2.93
N SER A 116 7.90 -12.76 -3.72
CA SER A 116 8.34 -14.04 -4.29
C SER A 116 7.57 -14.39 -5.56
N TYR A 117 8.16 -15.27 -6.38
CA TYR A 117 7.50 -15.77 -7.58
C TYR A 117 6.23 -16.57 -7.26
N GLY A 118 6.27 -17.40 -6.21
CA GLY A 118 5.10 -18.15 -5.75
C GLY A 118 3.97 -17.21 -5.35
N TYR A 119 4.30 -16.14 -4.62
CA TYR A 119 3.32 -15.15 -4.22
C TYR A 119 2.76 -14.36 -5.41
N ALA A 120 3.61 -13.99 -6.37
CA ALA A 120 3.16 -13.38 -7.63
C ALA A 120 2.10 -14.23 -8.33
N LYS A 121 2.30 -15.55 -8.39
CA LYS A 121 1.34 -16.50 -8.98
C LYS A 121 0.06 -16.63 -8.15
N GLU A 122 0.17 -16.66 -6.83
CA GLU A 122 -0.98 -16.66 -5.92
C GLU A 122 -1.88 -15.44 -6.16
N LEU A 123 -1.31 -14.24 -6.31
CA LEU A 123 -2.06 -13.01 -6.56
C LEU A 123 -2.83 -13.02 -7.89
N GLU A 124 -2.40 -13.83 -8.86
CA GLU A 124 -3.08 -14.01 -10.14
C GLU A 124 -4.32 -14.93 -10.04
N THR A 125 -4.52 -15.60 -8.89
CA THR A 125 -5.69 -16.46 -8.63
C THR A 125 -6.87 -15.66 -8.07
N LYS A 126 -8.08 -16.22 -8.13
CA LYS A 126 -9.29 -15.56 -7.61
C LYS A 126 -9.25 -15.44 -6.08
N GLU A 127 -8.82 -16.50 -5.42
CA GLU A 127 -8.75 -16.64 -3.98
C GLU A 127 -7.56 -15.83 -3.43
N GLY A 128 -6.36 -16.08 -3.95
CA GLY A 128 -5.12 -15.43 -3.52
C GLY A 128 -5.01 -13.96 -3.90
N GLY A 129 -5.73 -13.52 -4.94
CA GLY A 129 -5.82 -12.10 -5.29
C GLY A 129 -6.70 -11.28 -4.36
N TRP A 130 -7.47 -11.91 -3.45
CA TRP A 130 -8.38 -11.22 -2.51
C TRP A 130 -9.28 -10.18 -3.19
N GLY A 131 -9.81 -10.49 -4.37
CA GLY A 131 -10.64 -9.57 -5.17
C GLY A 131 -9.88 -8.38 -5.81
N LEU A 132 -8.56 -8.32 -5.67
CA LEU A 132 -7.67 -7.36 -6.32
C LEU A 132 -6.92 -7.94 -7.52
N ARG A 133 -7.21 -9.20 -7.90
CA ARG A 133 -6.59 -9.89 -9.03
C ARG A 133 -6.49 -9.02 -10.30
N GLN A 134 -7.56 -8.29 -10.64
CA GLN A 134 -7.61 -7.48 -11.85
C GLN A 134 -6.54 -6.38 -11.87
N ILE A 135 -6.32 -5.67 -10.75
CA ILE A 135 -5.30 -4.61 -10.71
C ILE A 135 -3.89 -5.21 -10.84
N ILE A 136 -3.66 -6.37 -10.24
CA ILE A 136 -2.38 -7.09 -10.36
C ILE A 136 -2.15 -7.54 -11.82
N GLN A 137 -3.19 -8.03 -12.50
CA GLN A 137 -3.09 -8.41 -13.91
C GLN A 137 -2.81 -7.23 -14.84
N LEU A 138 -3.34 -6.03 -14.55
CA LEU A 138 -3.00 -4.83 -15.32
C LEU A 138 -1.49 -4.51 -15.24
N TYR A 139 -0.89 -4.66 -14.05
CA TYR A 139 0.55 -4.57 -13.90
C TYR A 139 1.28 -5.67 -14.64
N ALA A 140 0.83 -6.93 -14.53
CA ALA A 140 1.45 -8.05 -15.24
C ALA A 140 1.45 -7.84 -16.76
N LEU A 141 0.34 -7.36 -17.33
CA LEU A 141 0.22 -7.05 -18.76
C LEU A 141 1.20 -5.97 -19.21
N SER A 142 1.45 -4.97 -18.36
CA SER A 142 2.38 -3.87 -18.66
C SER A 142 3.84 -4.33 -18.69
N TYR A 143 4.19 -5.41 -17.99
CA TYR A 143 5.56 -5.88 -17.79
C TYR A 143 5.85 -7.30 -18.33
N GLY A 144 4.86 -7.99 -18.88
CA GLY A 144 4.93 -9.39 -19.32
C GLY A 144 4.79 -10.43 -18.19
N ALA A 145 5.00 -10.02 -16.93
CA ALA A 145 4.71 -10.78 -15.71
C ALA A 145 4.60 -9.82 -14.52
N VAL A 146 4.01 -10.27 -13.40
CA VAL A 146 4.04 -9.51 -12.15
C VAL A 146 5.51 -9.38 -11.70
N PRO A 147 6.04 -8.16 -11.51
CA PRO A 147 7.42 -7.98 -11.08
C PRO A 147 7.68 -8.61 -9.71
N VAL A 148 8.84 -9.24 -9.56
CA VAL A 148 9.28 -9.94 -8.34
C VAL A 148 10.58 -9.32 -7.85
N VAL A 149 10.75 -9.17 -6.54
CA VAL A 149 12.02 -8.76 -5.96
C VAL A 149 13.06 -9.85 -6.24
N HIS A 150 14.10 -9.52 -7.00
CA HIS A 150 15.14 -10.49 -7.41
C HIS A 150 16.13 -10.83 -6.29
N THR A 151 16.38 -9.89 -5.36
CA THR A 151 17.20 -10.08 -4.16
C THR A 151 16.64 -9.21 -3.03
N VAL A 152 16.43 -9.79 -1.85
CA VAL A 152 16.10 -9.05 -0.63
C VAL A 152 17.37 -8.92 0.22
N GLY A 153 17.83 -7.69 0.45
CA GLY A 153 19.05 -7.41 1.21
C GLY A 153 18.94 -7.62 2.72
N GLY A 154 18.16 -8.60 3.20
CA GLY A 154 17.99 -8.76 4.65
C GLY A 154 17.02 -9.82 5.18
N LEU A 155 16.27 -10.56 4.35
CA LEU A 155 15.41 -11.66 4.82
C LEU A 155 15.53 -12.82 3.84
N ARG A 156 16.57 -13.64 4.00
CA ARG A 156 16.57 -14.99 3.42
C ARG A 156 15.39 -15.74 4.07
N ASP A 157 14.39 -16.05 3.27
CA ASP A 157 13.36 -17.06 3.53
C ASP A 157 12.46 -16.84 4.76
N SER A 158 11.55 -15.87 4.64
CA SER A 158 10.31 -15.83 5.43
C SER A 158 9.20 -15.30 4.52
N VAL A 159 8.19 -16.04 4.07
CA VAL A 159 7.60 -17.34 4.44
C VAL A 159 7.23 -18.05 3.13
#